data_AF-A0A6J8B9V8-F1
#
_entry.id   AF-A0A6J8B9V8-F1
#
_cell.length_a   1.000
_cell.length_b   1.000
_cell.length_c   1.000
_cell.angle_alpha   90.00
_cell.angle_beta   90.00
_cell.angle_gamma   90.00
#
_symmetry.space_group_name_H-M   'P 1'
#
loop_
_entity.id
_entity.type
_entity.pdbx_description
1 polymer ?
#
loop_
_entity_poly.entity_id
_entity_poly.type
_entity_poly.pdbx_seq_one_letter_code
_entity_poly.pdbx_strand_id
1 'polypeptide(L)'
;MKESIDCNVAFTLSDVELKDLVSARRLEMQFDYFVCPISYDDVNNKISYSVRHPVFILTEVNLPTVAQKIFSVFGIPWKTITVYPFMLHSISMSLFASVIGPFGGFFASGFKRAFKIKDFGDTIPGHGGIMDRFDCQFLMATFVHVYYTSFIRAPNPQKILQSIWLLTTEEQLQIYNTLREKLTLRGLILDRATNT
;
A
#
# COMPACT_ATOMS: atom_id res chain seq x y z
N MET A 1 3.91 36.19 17.60
CA MET A 1 4.12 34.80 18.05
C MET A 1 2.93 33.97 17.60
N LYS A 2 2.87 33.65 16.30
CA LYS A 2 1.79 32.87 15.69
C LYS A 2 2.31 32.25 14.39
N GLU A 3 3.33 31.41 14.51
CA GLU A 3 3.65 30.43 13.48
C GLU A 3 3.21 29.09 14.03
N SER A 4 1.97 28.76 13.68
CA SER A 4 1.46 27.41 13.82
C SER A 4 2.38 26.50 13.02
N ILE A 5 2.80 25.42 13.65
CA ILE A 5 3.49 24.30 13.02
C ILE A 5 2.58 23.81 11.91
N ASP A 6 2.87 24.20 10.67
CA ASP A 6 2.11 23.75 9.51
C ASP A 6 2.49 22.31 9.17
N CYS A 7 1.91 21.38 9.92
CA CYS A 7 1.56 20.05 9.39
C CYS A 7 0.49 20.13 8.29
N ASN A 8 0.06 21.33 7.88
CA ASN A 8 -0.87 21.55 6.76
C ASN A 8 -0.28 21.19 5.38
N VAL A 9 1.02 20.88 5.27
CA VAL A 9 1.57 20.31 4.03
C VAL A 9 1.21 18.82 3.90
N ALA A 10 0.72 18.17 4.97
CA ALA A 10 0.23 16.81 4.92
C ALA A 10 -1.30 16.78 4.72
N PHE A 11 -1.73 16.85 3.46
CA PHE A 11 -3.07 16.47 2.99
C PHE A 11 -4.24 17.17 3.70
N THR A 12 -4.68 18.32 3.18
CA THR A 12 -6.01 18.87 3.47
C THR A 12 -7.07 17.90 2.98
N LEU A 13 -7.68 17.11 3.87
CA LEU A 13 -8.87 16.31 3.54
C LEU A 13 -10.12 17.14 3.23
N SER A 14 -10.04 18.45 3.36
CA SER A 14 -11.03 19.37 2.82
C SER A 14 -10.95 19.56 1.29
N ASP A 15 -9.84 19.16 0.64
CA ASP A 15 -9.63 19.35 -0.82
C ASP A 15 -9.50 18.04 -1.61
N VAL A 16 -9.83 16.87 -1.04
CA VAL A 16 -10.01 15.65 -1.86
C VAL A 16 -11.47 15.59 -2.26
N GLU A 17 -11.90 16.47 -3.17
CA GLU A 17 -13.20 16.30 -3.81
C GLU A 17 -13.14 15.02 -4.66
N LEU A 18 -14.30 14.37 -4.86
CA LEU A 18 -14.46 13.28 -5.83
C LEU A 18 -13.89 13.67 -7.23
N LYS A 19 -13.85 14.97 -7.54
CA LYS A 19 -13.26 15.56 -8.75
C LYS A 19 -11.75 15.37 -8.83
N ASP A 20 -11.02 15.47 -7.72
CA ASP A 20 -9.55 15.30 -7.71
C ASP A 20 -9.17 13.84 -7.90
N LEU A 21 -9.96 12.90 -7.37
CA LEU A 21 -9.80 11.48 -7.64
C LEU A 21 -10.12 11.11 -9.10
N VAL A 22 -11.12 11.74 -9.71
CA VAL A 22 -11.45 11.57 -11.13
C VAL A 22 -10.40 12.23 -12.04
N SER A 23 -9.85 13.37 -11.63
CA SER A 23 -8.77 14.08 -12.34
C SER A 23 -7.45 13.31 -12.26
N ALA A 24 -7.06 12.83 -11.08
CA ALA A 24 -5.88 11.97 -10.87
C ALA A 24 -5.98 10.68 -11.68
N ARG A 25 -7.14 10.01 -11.67
CA ARG A 25 -7.44 8.88 -12.56
C ARG A 25 -7.17 9.24 -14.03
N ARG A 26 -7.62 10.41 -14.49
CA ARG A 26 -7.47 10.84 -15.89
C ARG A 26 -6.01 11.11 -16.24
N LEU A 27 -5.20 11.65 -15.33
CA LEU A 27 -3.80 12.01 -15.59
C LEU A 27 -2.85 10.80 -15.51
N GLU A 28 -3.00 9.95 -14.49
CA GLU A 28 -2.09 8.82 -14.26
C GLU A 28 -2.28 7.71 -15.30
N MET A 29 -3.50 7.49 -15.78
CA MET A 29 -3.80 6.44 -16.76
C MET A 29 -3.60 6.87 -18.22
N GLN A 30 -3.22 8.13 -18.47
CA GLN A 30 -2.97 8.64 -19.83
C GLN A 30 -1.62 8.20 -20.39
N PHE A 31 -0.65 7.90 -19.53
CA PHE A 31 0.71 7.56 -19.95
C PHE A 31 1.04 6.12 -19.53
N ASP A 32 1.21 5.24 -20.51
CA ASP A 32 1.56 3.84 -20.26
C ASP A 32 2.88 3.69 -19.48
N TYR A 33 3.76 4.71 -19.49
CA TYR A 33 4.98 4.76 -18.68
C TYR A 33 4.73 4.64 -17.16
N PHE A 34 3.62 5.18 -16.64
CA PHE A 34 3.30 5.12 -15.21
C PHE A 34 2.51 3.87 -14.81
N VAL A 35 1.99 3.12 -15.78
CA VAL A 35 1.03 2.03 -15.56
C VAL A 35 1.64 0.66 -15.90
N CYS A 36 2.57 0.63 -16.86
CA CYS A 36 3.18 -0.59 -17.36
C CYS A 36 4.58 -0.78 -16.78
N PRO A 37 4.88 -1.92 -16.15
CA PRO A 37 6.23 -2.21 -15.70
C PRO A 37 7.17 -2.32 -16.92
N ILE A 38 8.34 -1.71 -16.78
CA ILE A 38 9.39 -1.78 -17.79
C ILE A 38 9.99 -3.20 -17.74
N SER A 39 9.89 -3.92 -18.85
CA SER A 39 10.56 -5.21 -19.04
C SER A 39 11.68 -5.03 -20.06
N TYR A 40 12.88 -5.48 -19.70
CA TYR A 40 14.01 -5.50 -20.62
C TYR A 40 14.10 -6.88 -21.23
N ASP A 41 14.02 -6.94 -22.56
CA ASP A 41 14.24 -8.18 -23.31
C ASP A 41 15.72 -8.25 -23.72
N ASP A 42 16.46 -9.12 -23.03
CA ASP A 42 17.90 -9.34 -23.19
C ASP A 42 18.24 -9.89 -24.59
N VAL A 43 17.28 -10.57 -25.24
CA VAL A 43 17.49 -11.20 -26.56
C VAL A 43 17.49 -10.15 -27.68
N ASN A 44 16.66 -9.11 -27.55
CA ASN A 44 16.44 -8.12 -28.59
C ASN A 44 17.03 -6.74 -28.25
N ASN A 45 17.71 -6.59 -27.11
CA ASN A 45 18.18 -5.31 -26.57
C ASN A 45 17.08 -4.23 -26.56
N LYS A 46 15.82 -4.65 -26.35
CA LYS A 46 14.65 -3.78 -26.50
C LYS A 46 13.95 -3.61 -25.16
N ILE A 47 13.67 -2.36 -24.84
CA ILE A 47 12.82 -2.00 -23.71
C ILE A 47 11.38 -2.16 -24.18
N SER A 48 10.66 -3.10 -23.55
CA SER A 48 9.25 -3.37 -23.84
C SER A 48 8.41 -3.03 -22.62
N TYR A 49 7.32 -2.30 -22.84
CA TYR A 49 6.32 -2.06 -21.80
C TYR A 49 5.42 -3.28 -21.74
N SER A 50 5.56 -4.06 -20.67
CA SER A 50 4.73 -5.24 -20.44
C SER A 50 3.33 -4.83 -19.99
N VAL A 51 2.38 -5.75 -20.12
CA VAL A 51 0.96 -5.65 -19.74
C VAL A 51 0.78 -4.86 -18.43
N ARG A 52 -0.26 -4.00 -18.39
CA ARG A 52 -0.61 -3.18 -17.22
C ARG A 52 -0.67 -4.01 -15.95
N HIS A 53 -0.09 -3.50 -14.87
CA HIS A 53 -0.15 -4.17 -13.57
C HIS A 53 -1.62 -4.29 -13.12
N PRO A 54 -2.06 -5.42 -12.52
CA PRO A 54 -3.47 -5.67 -12.16
C PRO A 54 -4.10 -4.60 -11.25
N VAL A 55 -3.29 -3.85 -10.51
CA VAL A 55 -3.73 -2.72 -9.66
C VAL A 55 -4.31 -1.55 -10.47
N PHE A 56 -3.94 -1.41 -11.74
CA PHE A 56 -4.43 -0.38 -12.67
C PHE A 56 -5.44 -0.92 -13.68
N ILE A 57 -5.88 -2.17 -13.52
CA ILE A 57 -6.92 -2.77 -14.34
C ILE A 57 -8.24 -2.68 -13.59
N LEU A 58 -9.28 -2.34 -14.33
CA LEU A 58 -10.64 -2.26 -13.83
C LEU A 58 -11.05 -3.66 -13.33
N THR A 59 -11.26 -3.81 -12.03
CA THR A 59 -11.55 -5.12 -11.42
C THR A 59 -12.94 -5.08 -10.81
N GLU A 60 -13.72 -6.14 -11.05
CA GLU A 60 -15.02 -6.32 -10.42
C GLU A 60 -14.81 -6.85 -8.99
N VAL A 61 -14.91 -5.95 -8.01
CA VAL A 61 -14.76 -6.33 -6.61
C VAL A 61 -16.15 -6.62 -6.04
N ASN A 62 -16.35 -7.84 -5.55
CA ASN A 62 -17.54 -8.18 -4.78
C ASN A 62 -17.50 -7.43 -3.46
N LEU A 63 -18.57 -6.68 -3.16
CA LEU A 63 -18.64 -5.90 -1.93
C LEU A 63 -18.57 -6.82 -0.71
N PRO A 64 -17.77 -6.51 0.33
CA PRO A 64 -17.76 -7.28 1.56
C PRO A 64 -19.18 -7.33 2.16
N THR A 65 -19.52 -8.46 2.78
CA THR A 65 -20.89 -8.78 3.25
C THR A 65 -21.48 -7.71 4.19
N VAL A 66 -20.63 -7.02 4.95
CA VAL A 66 -21.01 -5.89 5.81
C VAL A 66 -21.50 -4.70 4.99
N ALA A 67 -20.80 -4.37 3.91
CA ALA A 67 -21.18 -3.28 3.02
C ALA A 67 -22.51 -3.62 2.30
N GLN A 68 -22.68 -4.85 1.82
CA GLN A 68 -23.93 -5.28 1.18
C GLN A 68 -25.14 -5.08 2.10
N LYS A 69 -24.99 -5.39 3.40
CA LYS A 69 -26.06 -5.16 4.39
C LYS A 69 -26.37 -3.67 4.57
N ILE A 70 -25.34 -2.81 4.69
CA ILE A 70 -25.53 -1.37 4.83
C ILE A 70 -26.21 -0.76 3.59
N PHE A 71 -25.79 -1.14 2.39
CA PHE A 71 -26.41 -0.65 1.14
C PHE A 71 -27.84 -1.15 0.96
N SER A 72 -28.16 -2.37 1.43
CA SER A 72 -29.54 -2.87 1.45
C SER A 72 -30.45 -2.10 2.41
N VAL A 73 -29.92 -1.58 3.52
CA VAL A 73 -30.66 -0.70 4.46
C VAL A 73 -30.96 0.66 3.81
N PHE A 74 -30.08 1.16 2.94
CA PHE A 74 -30.29 2.38 2.16
C PHE A 74 -31.08 2.16 0.86
N GLY A 75 -31.59 0.95 0.59
CA GLY A 75 -32.48 0.68 -0.55
C GLY A 75 -31.78 0.58 -1.91
N ILE A 76 -30.45 0.44 -1.96
CA ILE A 76 -29.67 0.41 -3.20
C ILE A 76 -29.09 -1.01 -3.41
N PRO A 77 -29.53 -1.77 -4.42
CA PRO A 77 -29.09 -3.14 -4.65
C PRO A 77 -27.77 -3.19 -5.46
N TRP A 78 -26.68 -2.64 -4.92
CA TRP A 78 -25.36 -2.74 -5.53
C TRP A 78 -24.65 -4.02 -5.09
N LYS A 79 -24.62 -5.01 -5.99
CA LYS A 79 -23.97 -6.31 -5.73
C LYS A 79 -22.50 -6.34 -6.18
N THR A 80 -22.18 -5.59 -7.23
CA THR A 80 -20.84 -5.54 -7.85
C THR A 80 -20.49 -4.09 -8.16
N ILE A 81 -19.32 -3.64 -7.71
CA ILE A 81 -18.79 -2.32 -8.08
C ILE A 81 -17.50 -2.53 -8.85
N THR A 82 -17.46 -1.90 -10.01
CA THR A 82 -16.32 -1.91 -10.89
C THR A 82 -15.41 -0.74 -10.53
N VAL A 83 -14.34 -1.03 -9.79
CA VAL A 83 -13.39 -0.02 -9.30
C VAL A 83 -11.96 -0.42 -9.61
N TYR A 84 -11.10 0.59 -9.73
CA TYR A 84 -9.67 0.34 -9.78
C TYR A 84 -9.15 0.10 -8.36
N PRO A 85 -8.41 -0.99 -8.10
CA PRO A 85 -7.85 -1.29 -6.78
C PRO A 85 -7.00 -0.14 -6.20
N PHE A 86 -6.25 0.60 -7.04
CA PHE A 86 -5.44 1.73 -6.58
C PHE A 86 -6.26 2.82 -5.88
N MET A 87 -7.51 3.06 -6.31
CA MET A 87 -8.36 4.09 -5.71
C MET A 87 -8.77 3.71 -4.28
N LEU A 88 -9.06 2.42 -4.05
CA LEU A 88 -9.37 1.94 -2.70
C LEU A 88 -8.18 2.11 -1.77
N HIS A 89 -6.96 1.84 -2.26
CA HIS A 89 -5.76 2.07 -1.47
C HIS A 89 -5.53 3.55 -1.18
N SER A 90 -5.71 4.43 -2.17
CA SER A 90 -5.58 5.88 -1.99
C SER A 90 -6.54 6.43 -0.94
N ILE A 91 -7.82 5.99 -0.98
CA ILE A 91 -8.82 6.38 0.01
C ILE A 91 -8.44 5.91 1.42
N SER A 92 -7.93 4.68 1.57
CA SER A 92 -7.47 4.18 2.86
C SER A 92 -6.30 5.01 3.41
N MET A 93 -5.36 5.39 2.55
CA MET A 93 -4.18 6.17 2.94
C MET A 93 -4.56 7.61 3.32
N SER A 94 -5.47 8.24 2.57
CA SER A 94 -5.94 9.60 2.85
C SER A 94 -6.74 9.66 4.15
N LEU A 95 -7.63 8.68 4.39
CA LEU A 95 -8.38 8.60 5.63
C LEU A 95 -7.46 8.45 6.84
N PHE A 96 -6.42 7.62 6.74
CA PHE A 96 -5.43 7.48 7.81
C PHE A 96 -4.67 8.79 8.04
N ALA A 97 -4.19 9.44 6.99
CA ALA A 97 -3.51 10.73 7.08
C ALA A 97 -4.38 11.80 7.78
N SER A 98 -5.68 11.81 7.51
CA SER A 98 -6.66 12.70 8.14
C SER A 98 -6.69 12.60 9.65
N VAL A 99 -6.68 11.36 10.13
CA VAL A 99 -6.79 11.09 11.55
C VAL A 99 -5.47 11.45 12.23
N ILE A 100 -4.34 11.05 11.64
CA ILE A 100 -3.02 11.24 12.24
C ILE A 100 -2.53 12.69 12.22
N GLY A 101 -2.87 13.48 11.19
CA GLY A 101 -2.43 14.89 11.08
C GLY A 101 -2.71 15.71 12.35
N PRO A 102 -3.96 15.74 12.85
CA PRO A 102 -4.31 16.38 14.12
C PRO A 102 -3.58 15.79 15.33
N PHE A 103 -3.41 14.45 15.41
CA PHE A 103 -2.72 13.80 16.54
C PHE A 103 -1.23 14.13 16.61
N GLY A 104 -0.56 14.32 15.46
CA GLY A 104 0.85 14.73 15.41
C GLY A 104 1.09 16.09 16.08
N GLY A 105 0.20 17.06 15.83
CA GLY A 105 0.26 18.38 16.47
C GLY A 105 0.05 18.32 17.99
N PHE A 106 -0.85 17.45 18.47
CA PHE A 106 -1.05 17.25 19.90
C PHE A 106 0.13 16.57 20.59
N PHE A 107 0.77 15.59 19.93
CA PHE A 107 1.93 14.88 20.46
C PHE A 107 3.13 15.84 20.63
N ALA A 108 3.43 16.64 19.60
CA ALA A 108 4.46 17.68 19.64
C ALA A 108 4.23 18.65 20.81
N SER A 109 3.00 19.14 20.98
CA SER A 109 2.64 20.07 22.06
C SER A 109 2.77 19.42 23.46
N GLY A 110 2.34 18.17 23.61
CA GLY A 110 2.43 17.41 24.86
C GLY A 110 3.88 17.10 25.26
N PHE A 111 4.72 16.69 24.31
CA PHE A 111 6.12 16.35 24.55
C PHE A 111 6.91 17.59 25.02
N LYS A 112 6.71 18.74 24.37
CA LYS A 112 7.31 20.02 24.79
C LYS A 112 6.93 20.42 26.23
N ARG A 113 5.72 20.10 26.68
CA ARG A 113 5.26 20.38 28.06
C ARG A 113 5.82 19.39 29.08
N ALA A 114 5.98 18.11 28.70
CA ALA A 114 6.45 17.05 29.59
C ALA A 114 7.92 17.21 29.97
N PHE A 115 8.77 17.64 29.04
CA PHE A 115 10.21 17.72 29.30
C PHE A 115 10.65 19.03 29.93
N LYS A 116 9.84 20.10 29.97
CA LYS A 116 10.20 21.45 30.48
C LYS A 116 11.53 22.03 29.93
N ILE A 117 12.19 21.35 29.02
CA ILE A 117 13.40 21.77 28.33
C ILE A 117 12.90 22.56 27.13
N LYS A 118 13.04 23.89 27.22
CA LYS A 118 12.45 24.80 26.25
C LYS A 118 13.16 24.74 24.90
N ASP A 119 14.44 24.37 24.85
CA ASP A 119 15.23 24.38 23.62
C ASP A 119 16.32 23.30 23.68
N PHE A 120 16.16 22.19 22.97
CA PHE A 120 17.31 21.37 22.56
C PHE A 120 17.97 21.92 21.27
N GLY A 121 17.75 23.20 20.96
CA GLY A 121 17.95 23.74 19.63
C GLY A 121 18.34 25.20 19.56
N ASP A 122 19.28 25.66 20.38
CA ASP A 122 20.01 26.91 20.10
C ASP A 122 20.99 26.78 18.90
N THR A 123 20.87 25.73 18.08
CA THR A 123 21.74 25.57 16.92
C THR A 123 21.32 26.47 15.75
N ILE A 124 20.03 26.83 15.59
CA ILE A 124 19.59 27.80 14.57
C ILE A 124 18.33 28.57 15.05
N PRO A 125 18.43 29.89 15.31
CA PRO A 125 17.29 30.68 15.77
C PRO A 125 16.27 30.90 14.65
N GLY A 126 15.02 30.47 14.87
CA GLY A 126 13.89 30.74 13.96
C GLY A 126 13.37 29.53 13.16
N HIS A 127 14.03 28.37 13.20
CA HIS A 127 13.50 27.14 12.60
C HIS A 127 12.81 26.31 13.69
N GLY A 128 11.48 26.18 13.63
CA GLY A 128 10.72 25.34 14.55
C GLY A 128 11.34 23.94 14.70
N GLY A 129 11.27 23.37 15.90
CA GLY A 129 11.99 22.15 16.28
C GLY A 129 11.90 21.06 15.22
N ILE A 130 13.06 20.66 14.71
CA ILE A 130 13.22 19.60 13.72
C ILE A 130 12.52 18.29 14.18
N MET A 131 12.50 18.05 15.49
CA MET A 131 11.82 16.90 16.10
C MET A 131 10.30 16.89 15.84
N ASP A 132 9.61 18.03 15.94
CA ASP A 132 8.17 18.12 15.69
C ASP A 132 7.82 17.80 14.22
N ARG A 133 8.75 18.04 13.28
CA ARG A 133 8.57 17.73 11.85
C ARG A 133 8.90 16.28 11.52
N PHE A 134 9.85 15.67 12.23
CA PHE A 134 10.21 14.28 12.00
C PHE A 134 9.22 13.30 12.63
N ASP A 135 8.58 13.64 13.74
CA ASP A 135 7.68 12.72 14.44
C ASP A 135 6.45 12.35 13.58
N CYS A 136 5.79 13.34 12.97
CA CYS A 136 4.64 13.08 12.10
C CYS A 136 5.05 12.34 10.82
N GLN A 137 6.19 12.71 10.24
CA GLN A 137 6.66 12.10 9.00
C GLN A 137 7.13 10.66 9.21
N PHE A 138 7.76 10.36 10.35
CA PHE A 138 8.19 9.01 10.69
C PHE A 138 6.99 8.08 10.94
N LEU A 139 5.95 8.58 11.62
CA LEU A 139 4.71 7.84 11.81
C LEU A 139 4.03 7.53 10.47
N MET A 140 3.90 8.54 9.60
CA MET A 140 3.35 8.36 8.26
C MET A 140 4.17 7.37 7.42
N ALA A 141 5.50 7.51 7.41
CA ALA A 141 6.38 6.60 6.67
C ALA A 141 6.27 5.15 7.15
N THR A 142 6.22 4.93 8.47
CA THR A 142 6.06 3.59 9.07
C THR A 142 4.73 2.97 8.65
N PHE A 143 3.65 3.74 8.71
CA PHE A 143 2.34 3.27 8.26
C PHE A 143 2.32 2.91 6.77
N VAL A 144 2.83 3.80 5.91
CA VAL A 144 2.94 3.55 4.46
C VAL A 144 3.71 2.26 4.19
N HIS A 145 4.83 2.04 4.89
CA HIS A 145 5.64 0.85 4.74
C HIS A 145 4.88 -0.44 5.12
N VAL A 146 4.24 -0.45 6.29
CA VAL A 146 3.44 -1.59 6.75
C VAL A 146 2.26 -1.85 5.82
N TYR A 147 1.58 -0.79 5.39
CA TYR A 147 0.46 -0.88 4.46
C TYR A 147 0.89 -1.44 3.11
N TYR A 148 1.97 -0.91 2.53
CA TYR A 148 2.53 -1.40 1.27
C TYR A 148 2.91 -2.88 1.38
N THR A 149 3.63 -3.27 2.43
CA THR A 149 4.08 -4.66 2.62
C THR A 149 2.94 -5.64 2.87
N SER A 150 1.85 -5.21 3.52
CA SER A 150 0.73 -6.09 3.87
C SER A 150 -0.31 -6.21 2.76
N PHE A 151 -0.64 -5.11 2.07
CA PHE A 151 -1.78 -5.04 1.15
C PHE A 151 -1.39 -4.92 -0.32
N ILE A 152 -0.25 -4.28 -0.64
CA ILE A 152 0.13 -3.98 -2.03
C ILE A 152 1.20 -4.95 -2.54
N ARG A 153 2.13 -5.37 -1.68
CA ARG A 153 3.29 -6.17 -2.07
C ARG A 153 2.87 -7.57 -2.48
N ALA A 154 2.94 -7.84 -3.79
CA ALA A 154 2.83 -9.20 -4.29
C ALA A 154 3.99 -10.07 -3.79
N PRO A 155 3.74 -11.33 -3.40
CA PRO A 155 4.80 -12.26 -3.03
C PRO A 155 5.75 -12.46 -4.22
N ASN A 156 7.01 -12.06 -4.06
CA ASN A 156 8.03 -12.25 -5.07
C ASN A 156 8.53 -13.70 -4.98
N PRO A 157 8.40 -14.52 -6.05
CA PRO A 157 8.71 -15.94 -5.98
C PRO A 157 10.20 -16.20 -5.72
N GLN A 158 11.10 -15.32 -6.19
CA GLN A 158 12.53 -15.43 -5.94
C GLN A 158 12.87 -15.23 -4.46
N LYS A 159 12.20 -14.30 -3.77
CA LYS A 159 12.37 -14.14 -2.30
C LYS A 159 11.85 -15.33 -1.52
N ILE A 160 10.74 -15.94 -1.96
CA ILE A 160 10.21 -17.16 -1.33
C ILE A 160 11.20 -18.30 -1.50
N LEU A 161 11.75 -18.50 -2.70
CA LEU A 161 12.77 -19.52 -2.95
C LEU A 161 13.99 -19.30 -2.05
N GLN A 162 14.51 -18.07 -1.96
CA GLN A 162 15.61 -17.75 -1.04
C GLN A 162 15.28 -18.07 0.41
N SER A 163 14.04 -17.79 0.85
CA SER A 163 13.61 -18.16 2.20
C SER A 163 13.59 -19.68 2.40
N ILE A 164 13.16 -20.45 1.40
CA ILE A 164 13.14 -21.93 1.47
C ILE A 164 14.55 -22.49 1.56
N TRP A 165 15.51 -21.91 0.83
CA TRP A 165 16.93 -22.33 0.87
C TRP A 165 17.60 -22.09 2.23
N LEU A 166 17.03 -21.24 3.08
CA LEU A 166 17.54 -20.98 4.44
C LEU A 166 17.04 -22.00 5.49
N LEU A 167 16.02 -22.80 5.17
CA LEU A 167 15.43 -23.80 6.08
C LEU A 167 16.24 -25.10 6.08
N THR A 168 15.97 -25.97 7.06
CA THR A 168 16.60 -27.30 7.16
C THR A 168 16.17 -28.23 6.02
N THR A 169 16.97 -29.25 5.73
CA THR A 169 16.73 -30.17 4.61
C THR A 169 15.40 -30.93 4.77
N GLU A 170 15.01 -31.26 5.99
CA GLU A 170 13.75 -31.91 6.33
C GLU A 170 12.54 -31.01 6.00
N GLU A 171 12.61 -29.73 6.40
CA GLU A 171 11.55 -28.75 6.12
C GLU A 171 11.43 -28.46 4.62
N GLN A 172 12.55 -28.38 3.90
CA GLN A 172 12.56 -28.22 2.44
C GLN A 172 11.82 -29.37 1.74
N LEU A 173 12.05 -30.61 2.20
CA LEU A 173 11.44 -31.81 1.64
C LEU A 173 9.93 -31.86 1.95
N GLN A 174 9.52 -31.42 3.15
CA GLN A 174 8.10 -31.29 3.51
C GLN A 174 7.37 -30.26 2.64
N ILE A 175 7.97 -29.08 2.41
CA ILE A 175 7.42 -28.03 1.55
C ILE A 175 7.28 -28.55 0.11
N TYR A 176 8.30 -29.22 -0.41
CA TYR A 176 8.27 -29.81 -1.76
C TYR A 176 7.13 -30.82 -1.92
N ASN A 177 6.97 -31.75 -0.98
CA ASN A 177 5.91 -32.76 -1.03
C ASN A 177 4.51 -32.13 -0.96
N THR A 178 4.31 -31.15 -0.07
CA THR A 178 3.04 -30.42 0.06
C THR A 178 2.72 -29.66 -1.22
N LEU A 179 3.71 -28.99 -1.82
CA LEU A 179 3.54 -28.27 -3.07
C LEU A 179 3.21 -29.21 -4.23
N ARG A 180 3.90 -30.34 -4.32
CA ARG A 180 3.65 -31.38 -5.32
C ARG A 180 2.21 -31.90 -5.21
N GLU A 181 1.77 -32.28 -4.03
CA GLU A 181 0.40 -32.76 -3.79
C GLU A 181 -0.66 -31.75 -4.24
N LYS A 182 -0.50 -30.47 -3.85
CA LYS A 182 -1.44 -29.40 -4.25
C LYS A 182 -1.47 -29.16 -5.76
N LEU A 183 -0.33 -29.30 -6.45
CA LEU A 183 -0.25 -29.14 -7.90
C LEU A 183 -0.83 -30.36 -8.65
N THR A 184 -0.65 -31.57 -8.12
CA THR A 184 -1.29 -32.79 -8.65
C THR A 184 -2.82 -32.72 -8.49
N LEU A 185 -3.32 -32.27 -7.33
CA LEU A 185 -4.76 -32.04 -7.11
C LEU A 185 -5.37 -31.00 -8.07
N ARG A 186 -4.58 -30.03 -8.50
CA ARG A 186 -4.98 -29.03 -9.51
C ARG A 186 -4.83 -29.52 -10.95
N GLY A 187 -4.36 -30.74 -11.17
CA GLY A 187 -4.16 -31.34 -12.49
C GLY A 187 -3.03 -30.72 -13.30
N LEU A 188 -2.10 -30.00 -12.66
CA LEU A 188 -1.01 -29.29 -13.33
C LEU A 188 0.24 -30.16 -13.54
N ILE A 189 0.37 -31.24 -12.76
CA ILE A 189 1.47 -32.21 -12.87
C ILE A 189 0.84 -33.60 -12.98
N LEU A 190 1.20 -34.34 -14.03
CA LEU A 190 0.86 -35.75 -14.16
C LEU A 190 1.80 -36.55 -13.26
N ASP A 191 1.25 -37.16 -12.21
CA ASP A 191 2.04 -38.06 -11.39
C ASP A 191 2.33 -39.33 -12.19
N ARG A 192 3.60 -39.58 -12.52
CA ARG A 192 4.01 -40.77 -13.28
C ARG A 192 3.67 -42.08 -12.55
N ALA A 193 3.27 -42.01 -11.28
CA ALA A 193 2.92 -43.15 -10.44
C ALA A 193 1.56 -43.80 -10.72
N THR A 194 0.69 -43.22 -11.58
CA THR A 194 -0.64 -43.83 -11.90
C THR A 194 -0.64 -44.72 -13.15
N ASN A 195 0.53 -45.07 -13.70
CA ASN A 195 0.66 -46.05 -14.78
C ASN A 195 1.51 -47.23 -14.32
N THR A 196 0.99 -48.01 -13.37
CA THR A 196 1.35 -49.43 -13.20
C THR A 196 0.15 -50.19 -12.64
#